data_AF-A0A7C3TFF2-F1
#
_entry.id   AF-A0A7C3TFF2-F1
#
_cell.length_a   1.000
_cell.length_b   1.000
_cell.length_c   1.000
_cell.angle_alpha   90.00
_cell.angle_beta   90.00
_cell.angle_gamma   90.00
#
_symmetry.space_group_name_H-M   'P 1'
#
loop_
_entity.id
_entity.type
_entity.pdbx_description
1 polymer ?
#
loop_
_entity_poly.entity_id
_entity_poly.type
_entity_poly.pdbx_seq_one_letter_code
_entity_poly.pdbx_strand_id
1 'polypeptide(L)'
;MTRGIRLVIKRRYGELALEGESVEELKALLQDVAKVDEAVNLILESEKLVQAGAELEDIVTYRGDKPIIVVRRELLTVREAILLLLYASSTGELRASEINEQLTESGILSAGYNSRISEMTREGLIIKGEVGYKLTEQGKLVVKDIIKRIRGVEKVE
;
A
#
# COMPACT_ATOMS: atom_id res chain seq x y z
N MET A 1 13.93 21.99 -43.05
CA MET A 1 13.49 22.14 -41.66
C MET A 1 12.45 21.06 -41.38
N THR A 2 12.87 19.89 -40.95
CA THR A 2 11.97 18.77 -40.66
C THR A 2 11.27 19.07 -39.33
N ARG A 3 9.95 19.23 -39.33
CA ARG A 3 9.16 19.53 -38.13
C ARG A 3 9.01 18.24 -37.33
N GLY A 4 9.83 18.06 -36.30
CA GLY A 4 9.65 16.99 -35.33
C GLY A 4 8.43 17.22 -34.44
N ILE A 5 7.84 16.13 -33.93
CA ILE A 5 6.74 16.13 -32.99
C ILE A 5 7.31 15.71 -31.62
N ARG A 6 7.07 16.54 -30.61
CA ARG A 6 7.47 16.27 -29.22
C ARG A 6 6.24 15.97 -28.36
N LEU A 7 6.23 14.83 -27.71
CA LEU A 7 5.22 14.40 -26.76
C LEU A 7 5.81 14.38 -25.35
N VAL A 8 5.20 15.10 -24.40
CA VAL A 8 5.63 15.10 -22.99
C VAL A 8 4.54 14.50 -22.13
N ILE A 9 4.89 13.47 -21.37
CA ILE A 9 4.00 12.73 -20.49
C ILE A 9 4.44 12.98 -19.05
N LYS A 10 3.59 13.64 -18.26
CA LYS A 10 3.85 13.83 -16.83
C LYS A 10 3.43 12.60 -16.06
N ARG A 11 4.36 12.03 -15.30
CA ARG A 11 4.17 10.85 -14.46
C ARG A 11 4.53 11.20 -13.01
N ARG A 12 4.19 10.29 -12.09
CA ARG A 12 4.45 10.46 -10.65
C ARG A 12 5.95 10.42 -10.32
N TYR A 13 6.75 9.80 -11.19
CA TYR A 13 8.21 9.67 -11.06
C TYR A 13 9.00 10.67 -11.93
N GLY A 14 8.31 11.60 -12.60
CA GLY A 14 8.96 12.61 -13.44
C GLY A 14 8.26 12.87 -14.76
N GLU A 15 8.94 13.56 -15.66
CA GLU A 15 8.44 13.88 -17.00
C GLU A 15 9.16 13.02 -18.04
N LEU A 16 8.38 12.37 -18.90
CA LEU A 16 8.90 11.54 -19.99
C LEU A 16 8.65 12.28 -21.31
N ALA A 17 9.73 12.66 -21.99
CA ALA A 17 9.67 13.37 -23.26
C ALA A 17 10.08 12.43 -24.41
N LEU A 18 9.21 12.34 -25.42
CA LEU A 18 9.41 11.55 -26.63
C LEU A 18 9.46 12.51 -27.82
N GLU A 19 10.45 12.37 -28.68
CA GLU A 19 10.59 13.13 -29.92
C GLU A 19 10.58 12.14 -31.09
N GLY A 20 9.81 12.45 -32.13
CA GLY A 20 9.72 11.64 -33.35
C GLY A 20 9.40 12.50 -34.56
N GLU A 21 9.70 11.98 -35.75
CA GLU A 21 9.50 12.70 -37.01
C GLU A 21 8.09 12.48 -37.59
N SER A 22 7.36 11.50 -37.05
CA SER A 22 5.97 11.16 -37.43
C SER A 22 5.15 10.63 -36.25
N VAL A 23 3.82 10.60 -36.42
CA VAL A 23 2.90 10.07 -35.40
C VAL A 23 3.04 8.54 -35.27
N GLU A 24 3.31 7.86 -36.38
CA GLU A 24 3.56 6.41 -36.43
C GLU A 24 4.80 6.00 -35.62
N GLU A 25 5.86 6.79 -35.71
CA GLU A 25 7.10 6.57 -34.95
C GLU A 25 6.88 6.82 -33.45
N LEU A 26 6.17 7.90 -33.10
CA LEU A 26 5.78 8.15 -31.70
C LEU A 26 4.89 7.04 -31.12
N LYS A 27 4.01 6.45 -31.94
CA LYS A 27 3.16 5.33 -31.51
C LYS A 27 3.98 4.07 -31.21
N ALA A 28 4.98 3.76 -32.03
CA ALA A 28 5.88 2.63 -31.78
C ALA A 28 6.69 2.85 -30.49
N LEU A 29 7.27 4.03 -30.31
CA LEU A 29 8.00 4.41 -29.10
C LEU A 29 7.11 4.35 -27.84
N LEU A 30 5.84 4.77 -27.94
CA LEU A 30 4.85 4.67 -26.86
C LEU A 30 4.56 3.23 -26.42
N GLN A 31 4.53 2.27 -27.35
CA GLN A 31 4.28 0.86 -27.02
C GLN A 31 5.43 0.26 -26.21
N ASP A 32 6.66 0.66 -26.49
CA ASP A 32 7.81 0.20 -25.70
C ASP A 32 7.92 0.94 -24.36
N VAL A 33 7.56 2.23 -24.32
CA VAL A 33 7.43 2.98 -23.06
C VAL A 33 6.36 2.36 -22.15
N ALA A 34 5.24 1.86 -22.69
CA ALA A 34 4.21 1.22 -21.87
C ALA A 34 4.74 -0.02 -21.13
N LYS A 35 5.58 -0.83 -21.78
CA LYS A 35 6.24 -1.98 -21.13
C LYS A 35 7.25 -1.56 -20.07
N VAL A 36 7.98 -0.46 -20.32
CA VAL A 36 8.89 0.13 -19.33
C VAL A 36 8.10 0.71 -18.15
N ASP A 37 6.95 1.33 -18.38
CA ASP A 37 6.08 1.90 -17.34
C ASP A 37 5.54 0.80 -16.42
N GLU A 38 5.14 -0.34 -16.98
CA GLU A 38 4.75 -1.53 -16.19
C GLU A 38 5.92 -2.06 -15.35
N ALA A 39 7.11 -2.20 -15.94
CA ALA A 39 8.29 -2.66 -15.22
C ALA A 39 8.73 -1.67 -14.12
N VAL A 40 8.67 -0.37 -14.39
CA VAL A 40 8.97 0.68 -13.41
C VAL A 40 7.93 0.69 -12.29
N ASN A 41 6.63 0.55 -12.60
CA ASN A 41 5.60 0.44 -11.57
C ASN A 41 5.80 -0.80 -10.71
N LEU A 42 6.15 -1.95 -11.30
CA LEU A 42 6.50 -3.18 -10.56
C LEU A 42 7.72 -2.98 -9.66
N ILE A 43 8.77 -2.31 -10.15
CA ILE A 43 9.97 -2.01 -9.35
C ILE A 43 9.61 -1.05 -8.21
N LEU A 44 8.85 0.01 -8.47
CA LEU A 44 8.40 0.97 -7.45
C LEU A 44 7.45 0.33 -6.43
N GLU A 45 6.62 -0.62 -6.83
CA GLU A 45 5.79 -1.42 -5.94
C GLU A 45 6.63 -2.38 -5.09
N SER A 46 7.64 -3.01 -5.69
CA SER A 46 8.60 -3.87 -4.98
C SER A 46 9.46 -3.08 -3.98
N GLU A 47 9.93 -1.89 -4.33
CA GLU A 47 10.66 -0.99 -3.44
C GLU A 47 9.77 -0.49 -2.30
N LYS A 48 8.47 -0.24 -2.57
CA LYS A 48 7.49 0.07 -1.52
C LYS A 48 7.23 -1.11 -0.59
N LEU A 49 7.20 -2.34 -1.10
CA LEU A 49 7.10 -3.55 -0.28
C LEU A 49 8.34 -3.74 0.60
N VAL A 50 9.54 -3.43 0.07
CA VAL A 50 10.81 -3.47 0.82
C VAL A 50 10.87 -2.35 1.87
N GLN A 51 10.41 -1.13 1.55
CA GLN A 51 10.33 -0.02 2.51
C GLN A 51 9.26 -0.25 3.59
N ALA A 52 8.08 -0.77 3.22
CA ALA A 52 7.06 -1.18 4.18
C ALA A 52 7.60 -2.30 5.09
N GLY A 53 8.38 -3.25 4.55
CA GLY A 53 9.05 -4.29 5.32
C GLY A 53 10.00 -3.74 6.39
N ALA A 54 10.80 -2.72 6.07
CA ALA A 54 11.69 -2.06 7.04
C ALA A 54 10.93 -1.21 8.06
N GLU A 55 9.88 -0.48 7.65
CA GLU A 55 9.06 0.33 8.57
C GLU A 55 8.27 -0.52 9.58
N LEU A 56 7.90 -1.74 9.19
CA LEU A 56 7.14 -2.70 10.00
C LEU A 56 8.00 -3.69 10.80
N GLU A 57 9.33 -3.59 10.71
CA GLU A 57 10.25 -4.39 11.52
C GLU A 57 9.89 -4.25 13.01
N ASP A 58 9.83 -5.40 13.70
CA ASP A 58 9.37 -5.58 15.09
C ASP A 58 7.90 -5.20 15.38
N ILE A 59 7.13 -4.77 14.37
CA ILE A 59 5.70 -4.46 14.50
C ILE A 59 4.84 -5.58 13.92
N VAL A 60 5.23 -6.06 12.74
CA VAL A 60 4.55 -7.13 12.00
C VAL A 60 5.55 -8.21 11.64
N THR A 61 5.21 -9.46 11.93
CA THR A 61 5.87 -10.64 11.39
C THR A 61 4.98 -11.29 10.32
N TYR A 62 5.55 -12.21 9.55
CA TYR A 62 4.83 -12.88 8.48
C TYR A 62 4.87 -14.40 8.70
N ARG A 63 3.71 -15.04 8.61
CA ARG A 63 3.59 -16.50 8.51
C ARG A 63 3.18 -16.82 7.08
N GLY A 64 4.15 -17.18 6.25
CA GLY A 64 3.96 -17.21 4.81
C GLY A 64 3.74 -15.79 4.28
N ASP A 65 2.62 -15.56 3.61
CA ASP A 65 2.19 -14.26 3.09
C ASP A 65 1.27 -13.49 4.04
N LYS A 66 0.87 -14.09 5.17
CA LYS A 66 -0.08 -13.50 6.11
C LYS A 66 0.64 -12.64 7.16
N PRO A 67 0.38 -11.31 7.23
CA PRO A 67 0.86 -10.47 8.31
C PRO A 67 0.24 -10.84 9.66
N ILE A 68 1.07 -10.84 10.71
CA ILE A 68 0.72 -11.06 12.11
C ILE A 68 1.36 -9.93 12.93
N ILE A 69 0.55 -9.22 13.70
CA ILE A 69 1.02 -8.12 14.57
C ILE A 69 1.65 -8.73 15.82
N VAL A 70 2.87 -8.28 16.18
CA VAL A 70 3.66 -8.82 17.29
C VAL A 70 3.84 -7.85 18.46
N VAL A 71 3.44 -6.59 18.30
CA VAL A 71 3.52 -5.59 19.39
C VAL A 71 2.54 -5.87 20.51
N ARG A 72 2.82 -5.28 21.68
CA ARG A 72 1.90 -5.26 22.84
C ARG A 72 0.51 -4.78 22.43
N ARG A 73 -0.52 -5.57 22.77
CA ARG A 73 -1.92 -5.33 22.36
C ARG A 73 -2.48 -4.02 22.92
N GLU A 74 -1.94 -3.56 24.04
CA GLU A 74 -2.33 -2.31 24.69
C GLU A 74 -1.95 -1.08 23.86
N LEU A 75 -1.00 -1.21 22.94
CA LEU A 75 -0.56 -0.13 22.06
C LEU A 75 -1.49 0.09 20.87
N LEU A 76 -2.43 -0.83 20.62
CA LEU A 76 -3.25 -0.85 19.42
C LEU A 76 -4.73 -0.98 19.75
N THR A 77 -5.52 -0.09 19.18
CA THR A 77 -6.95 -0.35 19.01
C THR A 77 -7.18 -1.36 17.89
N VAL A 78 -8.33 -2.04 17.91
CA VAL A 78 -8.73 -2.95 16.82
C VAL A 78 -8.70 -2.26 15.46
N ARG A 79 -9.08 -0.97 15.40
CA ARG A 79 -9.07 -0.20 14.15
C ARG A 79 -7.65 -0.03 13.61
N GLU A 80 -6.73 0.36 14.47
CA GLU A 80 -5.32 0.53 14.11
C GLU A 80 -4.70 -0.81 13.70
N ALA A 81 -5.07 -1.90 14.37
CA ALA A 81 -4.65 -3.24 13.98
C ALA A 81 -5.14 -3.61 12.56
N ILE A 82 -6.40 -3.33 12.22
CA ILE A 82 -6.90 -3.58 10.86
C ILE A 82 -6.15 -2.74 9.82
N LEU A 83 -5.89 -1.47 10.12
CA LEU A 83 -5.14 -0.59 9.20
C LEU A 83 -3.69 -1.08 9.00
N LEU A 84 -3.02 -1.56 10.07
CA LEU A 84 -1.70 -2.16 10.00
C LEU A 84 -1.69 -3.44 9.15
N LEU A 85 -2.67 -4.33 9.33
CA LEU A 85 -2.78 -5.56 8.53
C LEU A 85 -2.97 -5.24 7.04
N LEU A 86 -3.84 -4.27 6.72
CA LEU A 86 -4.03 -3.81 5.35
C LEU A 86 -2.78 -3.16 4.75
N TYR A 87 -2.01 -2.44 5.57
CA TYR A 87 -0.73 -1.84 5.15
C TYR A 87 0.34 -2.89 4.89
N ALA A 88 0.35 -3.95 5.71
CA ALA A 88 1.31 -5.04 5.65
C ALA A 88 0.95 -6.11 4.61
N SER A 89 -0.24 -6.07 4.00
CA SER A 89 -0.69 -7.05 3.03
C SER A 89 0.17 -7.02 1.76
N SER A 90 0.73 -8.18 1.40
CA SER A 90 1.55 -8.35 0.19
C SER A 90 0.77 -8.14 -1.10
N THR A 91 -0.53 -8.41 -1.08
CA THR A 91 -1.44 -8.23 -2.23
C THR A 91 -2.03 -6.81 -2.28
N GLY A 92 -1.79 -6.00 -1.25
CA GLY A 92 -2.36 -4.65 -1.10
C GLY A 92 -3.86 -4.61 -0.75
N GLU A 93 -4.54 -5.77 -0.67
CA GLU A 93 -5.94 -5.89 -0.26
C GLU A 93 -6.12 -7.06 0.71
N LEU A 94 -7.17 -7.03 1.55
CA LEU A 94 -7.58 -8.17 2.37
C LEU A 94 -9.11 -8.27 2.45
N ARG A 95 -9.64 -9.50 2.38
CA ARG A 95 -11.05 -9.80 2.65
C ARG A 95 -11.36 -9.60 4.13
N ALA A 96 -12.62 -9.31 4.43
CA ALA A 96 -13.08 -9.20 5.82
C ALA A 96 -12.77 -10.46 6.65
N SER A 97 -12.87 -11.65 6.04
CA SER A 97 -12.51 -12.92 6.68
C SER A 97 -11.02 -13.05 6.99
N GLU A 98 -10.16 -12.60 6.07
CA GLU A 98 -8.69 -12.63 6.22
C GLU A 98 -8.26 -11.66 7.30
N ILE A 99 -8.85 -10.46 7.34
CA ILE A 99 -8.64 -9.48 8.41
C ILE A 99 -8.98 -10.10 9.77
N ASN A 100 -10.12 -10.79 9.89
CA ASN A 100 -10.52 -11.42 11.16
C ASN A 100 -9.60 -12.59 11.57
N GLU A 101 -9.17 -13.41 10.60
CA GLU A 101 -8.21 -14.49 10.82
C GLU A 101 -6.89 -13.93 11.36
N GLN A 102 -6.32 -12.92 10.68
CA GLN A 102 -5.03 -12.32 11.06
C GLN A 102 -5.10 -11.55 12.37
N LEU A 103 -6.22 -10.87 12.67
CA LEU A 103 -6.47 -10.28 13.98
C LEU A 103 -6.41 -11.37 15.06
N THR A 104 -7.07 -12.50 14.84
CA THR A 104 -7.10 -13.63 15.78
C THR A 104 -5.70 -14.24 15.96
N GLU A 105 -4.95 -14.43 14.87
CA GLU A 105 -3.56 -14.91 14.91
C GLU A 105 -2.61 -13.95 15.62
N SER A 106 -2.88 -12.64 15.52
CA SER A 106 -2.19 -11.58 16.28
C SER A 106 -2.64 -11.51 17.75
N GLY A 107 -3.46 -12.46 18.19
CA GLY A 107 -4.08 -12.49 19.50
C GLY A 107 -5.25 -11.51 19.66
N ILE A 108 -5.52 -10.61 18.73
CA ILE A 108 -6.52 -9.54 18.79
C ILE A 108 -7.93 -10.06 18.49
N LEU A 109 -8.67 -10.43 19.53
CA LEU A 109 -10.08 -10.82 19.41
C LEU A 109 -10.98 -9.59 19.19
N SER A 110 -11.79 -9.60 18.13
CA SER A 110 -12.74 -8.53 17.85
C SER A 110 -14.04 -9.04 17.21
N ALA A 111 -15.07 -9.27 18.02
CA ALA A 111 -16.41 -9.63 17.53
C ALA A 111 -17.06 -8.54 16.64
N GLY A 112 -16.62 -7.27 16.75
CA GLY A 112 -17.17 -6.13 16.02
C GLY A 112 -16.35 -5.67 14.79
N TYR A 113 -15.45 -6.50 14.25
CA TYR A 113 -14.52 -6.06 13.20
C TYR A 113 -15.22 -5.54 11.94
N ASN A 114 -16.35 -6.14 11.53
CA ASN A 114 -17.13 -5.68 10.38
C ASN A 114 -17.70 -4.26 10.57
N SER A 115 -18.12 -3.92 11.78
CA SER A 115 -18.58 -2.56 12.11
C SER A 115 -17.42 -1.57 12.00
N ARG A 116 -16.22 -1.95 12.47
CA ARG A 116 -15.01 -1.12 12.34
C ARG A 116 -14.60 -0.91 10.88
N ILE A 117 -14.65 -1.95 10.05
CA ILE A 117 -14.43 -1.84 8.59
C ILE A 117 -15.44 -0.85 7.99
N SER A 118 -16.72 -0.97 8.36
CA SER A 118 -17.76 -0.07 7.86
C SER A 118 -17.54 1.39 8.27
N GLU A 119 -17.13 1.63 9.52
CA GLU A 119 -16.75 2.97 10.00
C GLU A 119 -15.56 3.53 9.21
N MET A 120 -14.47 2.78 9.11
CA MET A 120 -13.26 3.20 8.39
C MET A 120 -13.52 3.44 6.90
N THR A 121 -14.47 2.72 6.30
CA THR A 121 -14.92 2.95 4.92
C THR A 121 -15.65 4.29 4.81
N ARG A 122 -16.57 4.59 5.74
CA ARG A 122 -17.29 5.88 5.77
C ARG A 122 -16.36 7.06 6.03
N GLU A 123 -15.31 6.87 6.82
CA GLU A 123 -14.29 7.87 7.11
C GLU A 123 -13.26 8.05 5.97
N GLY A 124 -13.31 7.20 4.93
CA GLY A 124 -12.40 7.28 3.78
C GLY A 124 -10.98 6.77 4.06
N LEU A 125 -10.76 6.02 5.14
CA LEU A 125 -9.46 5.42 5.46
C LEU A 125 -9.20 4.14 4.66
N ILE A 126 -10.28 3.40 4.35
CA ILE A 126 -10.24 2.20 3.51
C ILE A 126 -11.31 2.30 2.42
N ILE A 127 -11.09 1.57 1.33
CA ILE A 127 -12.06 1.41 0.24
C ILE A 127 -12.18 -0.05 -0.15
N LYS A 128 -13.31 -0.40 -0.76
CA LYS A 128 -13.50 -1.73 -1.35
C LYS A 128 -12.71 -1.82 -2.65
N GLY A 129 -11.86 -2.84 -2.73
CA GLY A 129 -11.07 -3.20 -3.90
C GLY A 129 -11.72 -4.31 -4.71
N GLU A 130 -10.92 -5.00 -5.51
CA GLU A 130 -11.39 -6.10 -6.38
C GLU A 130 -11.67 -7.37 -5.56
N VAL A 131 -10.77 -7.69 -4.63
CA VAL A 131 -10.85 -8.93 -3.83
C VAL A 131 -11.26 -8.67 -2.39
N GLY A 132 -11.01 -7.47 -1.87
CA GLY A 132 -11.28 -7.15 -0.47
C GLY A 132 -11.35 -5.67 -0.19
N TYR A 133 -10.69 -5.26 0.89
CA TYR A 133 -10.53 -3.86 1.28
C TYR A 133 -9.06 -3.47 1.14
N LYS A 134 -8.80 -2.20 0.85
CA LYS A 134 -7.46 -1.62 0.80
C LYS A 134 -7.41 -0.23 1.41
N LEU A 135 -6.23 0.20 1.80
CA LEU A 135 -6.01 1.55 2.31
C LEU A 135 -6.15 2.60 1.21
N THR A 136 -6.76 3.72 1.55
CA THR A 136 -6.60 4.95 0.78
C THR A 136 -5.24 5.59 1.10
N GLU A 137 -4.84 6.62 0.36
CA GLU A 137 -3.66 7.41 0.72
C GLU A 137 -3.79 8.06 2.10
N GLN A 138 -4.99 8.50 2.47
CA GLN A 138 -5.26 9.00 3.83
C GLN A 138 -5.09 7.90 4.89
N GLY A 139 -5.61 6.69 4.63
CA GLY A 139 -5.42 5.54 5.52
C GLY A 139 -3.95 5.21 5.73
N LYS A 140 -3.12 5.26 4.68
CA LYS A 140 -1.67 5.05 4.78
C LYS A 140 -0.98 6.09 5.66
N LEU A 141 -1.39 7.36 5.60
CA LEU A 141 -0.85 8.40 6.48
C LEU A 141 -1.16 8.11 7.96
N VAL A 142 -2.39 7.66 8.25
CA VAL A 142 -2.78 7.24 9.60
C VAL A 142 -1.91 6.08 10.08
N VAL A 143 -1.64 5.08 9.23
CA VAL A 143 -0.74 3.97 9.57
C VAL A 143 0.67 4.45 9.91
N LYS A 144 1.21 5.40 9.15
CA LYS A 144 2.54 5.97 9.44
C LYS A 144 2.59 6.64 10.81
N ASP A 145 1.52 7.30 11.24
CA ASP A 145 1.45 7.93 12.56
C ASP A 145 1.29 6.89 13.68
N ILE A 146 0.57 5.79 13.42
CA ILE A 146 0.51 4.63 14.33
C ILE A 146 1.91 4.03 14.53
N ILE A 147 2.65 3.78 13.45
CA ILE A 147 4.01 3.22 13.49
C ILE A 147 4.94 4.13 14.31
N LYS A 148 4.93 5.44 14.05
CA LYS A 148 5.71 6.42 14.84
C LYS A 148 5.35 6.37 16.32
N ARG A 149 4.06 6.26 16.65
CA ARG A 149 3.59 6.19 18.05
C ARG A 149 4.09 4.93 18.74
N ILE A 150 3.97 3.75 18.10
CA ILE A 150 4.47 2.48 18.65
C ILE A 150 5.98 2.59 18.94
N ARG A 151 6.76 3.04 17.95
CA ARG A 151 8.22 3.19 18.08
C ARG A 151 8.63 4.24 19.13
N GLY A 152 7.80 5.27 19.34
CA GLY A 152 8.01 6.26 20.39
C GLY A 152 7.78 5.71 21.79
N VAL A 153 6.92 4.71 21.95
CA VAL A 153 6.64 4.06 23.24
C VAL A 153 7.72 3.03 23.59
N GLU A 154 8.25 2.28 22.62
CA GLU A 154 9.29 1.27 22.87
C GLU A 154 10.67 1.86 23.20
N LYS A 155 10.94 3.12 22.83
CA LYS A 155 12.21 3.80 23.16
C LYS A 155 12.30 4.33 24.60
N VAL A 156 11.24 4.15 25.41
CA VAL A 156 11.14 4.72 26.77
C VAL A 156 11.38 3.65 27.86
N GLU A 157 11.75 2.43 27.49
CA GLU A 157 12.13 1.35 28.43
C GLU A 157 13.64 1.19 28.58
#